data_AF-A0A8T4ZV97-F1
#
_entry.id   AF-A0A8T4ZV97-F1
#
_cell.length_a   1.000
_cell.length_b   1.000
_cell.length_c   1.000
_cell.angle_alpha   90.00
_cell.angle_beta   90.00
_cell.angle_gamma   90.00
#
_symmetry.space_group_name_H-M   'P 1'
#
loop_
_entity.id
_entity.type
_entity.pdbx_description
1 polymer ?
#
loop_
_entity_poly.entity_id
_entity_poly.type
_entity_poly.pdbx_seq_one_letter_code
_entity_poly.pdbx_strand_id
1 'polypeptide(L)'
;MKFVKRGLFEETMKILAEHAYKIRYVPHEIIEDYNATYNVVFRGKIYYNKCCQEVKVPLNDIRISEMWRTYEKYIIFHELREIEIYIIEQTDSEETKRTKRLRKTGFIYGVKTFYSIK
;
A
#
# COMPACT_ATOMS: atom_id res chain seq x y z
N MET A 1 -5.56 14.64 -21.29
CA MET A 1 -6.04 13.66 -20.28
C MET A 1 -5.23 12.38 -20.39
N LYS A 2 -4.39 12.04 -19.40
CA LYS A 2 -3.61 10.80 -19.42
C LYS A 2 -4.41 9.70 -18.72
N PHE A 3 -4.63 8.61 -19.46
CA PHE A 3 -5.29 7.37 -19.07
C PHE A 3 -4.86 6.92 -17.67
N VAL A 4 -5.79 6.91 -16.71
CA VAL A 4 -5.71 5.96 -15.60
C VAL A 4 -5.81 4.58 -16.25
N LYS A 5 -4.83 3.70 -16.05
CA LYS A 5 -4.91 2.31 -16.56
C LYS A 5 -6.23 1.72 -16.04
N ARG A 6 -7.21 1.49 -16.93
CA ARG A 6 -8.40 0.69 -16.64
C ARG A 6 -7.89 -0.66 -16.09
N GLY A 7 -8.21 -1.00 -14.84
CA GLY A 7 -7.85 -2.30 -14.25
C GLY A 7 -6.88 -2.29 -13.06
N LEU A 8 -6.35 -1.14 -12.63
CA LEU A 8 -5.29 -1.13 -11.60
C LEU A 8 -5.77 -1.64 -10.22
N PHE A 9 -7.01 -1.33 -9.86
CA PHE A 9 -7.60 -1.81 -8.63
C PHE A 9 -7.80 -3.33 -8.68
N GLU A 10 -8.32 -3.83 -9.79
CA GLU A 10 -8.53 -5.25 -10.05
C GLU A 10 -7.21 -6.03 -10.02
N GLU A 11 -6.14 -5.49 -10.63
CA GLU A 11 -4.80 -6.05 -10.59
C GLU A 11 -4.25 -6.12 -9.14
N THR A 12 -4.43 -5.06 -8.36
CA THR A 12 -4.00 -5.02 -6.96
C THR A 12 -4.76 -6.05 -6.11
N MET A 13 -6.07 -6.19 -6.32
CA MET A 13 -6.87 -7.19 -5.61
C MET A 13 -6.51 -8.62 -6.04
N LYS A 14 -6.09 -8.82 -7.30
CA LYS A 14 -5.57 -10.11 -7.77
C LYS A 14 -4.29 -10.49 -7.05
N ILE A 15 -3.37 -9.54 -6.83
CA ILE A 15 -2.15 -9.77 -6.04
C ILE A 15 -2.51 -10.22 -4.63
N LEU A 16 -3.51 -9.61 -3.99
CA LEU A 16 -3.95 -10.03 -2.66
C LEU A 16 -4.42 -11.49 -2.65
N ALA A 17 -5.17 -11.90 -3.67
CA ALA A 17 -5.62 -13.28 -3.82
C ALA A 17 -4.46 -14.26 -4.10
N GLU A 18 -3.47 -13.86 -4.91
CA GLU A 18 -2.32 -14.71 -5.28
C GLU A 18 -1.34 -14.93 -4.11
N HIS A 19 -1.16 -13.92 -3.26
CA HIS A 19 -0.18 -13.96 -2.17
C HIS A 19 -0.74 -14.46 -0.83
N ALA A 20 -2.01 -14.89 -0.81
CA ALA A 20 -2.67 -15.45 0.37
C ALA A 20 -2.57 -14.58 1.64
N TYR A 21 -2.64 -13.25 1.47
CA TYR A 21 -2.61 -12.34 2.61
C TYR A 21 -3.86 -12.51 3.47
N LYS A 22 -3.65 -12.60 4.78
CA LYS A 22 -4.73 -12.63 5.77
C LYS A 22 -5.08 -11.20 6.14
N ILE A 23 -6.37 -10.90 6.13
CA ILE A 23 -6.87 -9.60 6.56
C ILE A 23 -7.55 -9.78 7.91
N ARG A 24 -7.09 -9.01 8.89
CA ARG A 24 -7.64 -9.02 10.25
C ARG A 24 -7.98 -7.61 10.68
N TYR A 25 -9.08 -7.49 11.40
CA TYR A 25 -9.44 -6.23 12.04
C TYR A 25 -8.89 -6.20 13.45
N VAL A 26 -8.41 -5.04 13.86
CA VAL A 26 -7.95 -4.77 15.22
C VAL A 26 -8.65 -3.54 15.78
N PRO A 27 -8.81 -3.45 17.12
CA PRO A 27 -9.25 -2.21 17.76
C PRO A 27 -8.39 -1.03 17.32
N HIS A 28 -9.02 0.12 17.11
CA HIS A 28 -8.35 1.29 16.55
C HIS A 28 -7.19 1.75 17.43
N GLU A 29 -7.32 1.62 18.75
CA GLU A 29 -6.34 2.04 19.76
C GLU A 29 -5.00 1.32 19.61
N ILE A 30 -4.98 0.11 19.04
CA ILE A 30 -3.74 -0.65 18.82
C ILE A 30 -2.89 -0.03 17.71
N ILE A 31 -3.55 0.62 16.73
CA ILE A 31 -2.90 1.20 15.55
C ILE A 31 -3.36 2.63 15.31
N GLU A 32 -3.58 3.42 16.36
CA GLU A 32 -4.27 4.72 16.26
C GLU A 32 -3.62 5.69 15.26
N ASP A 33 -2.30 5.63 15.12
CA ASP A 33 -1.51 6.43 14.17
C ASP A 33 -1.56 5.92 12.71
N TYR A 34 -2.19 4.76 12.46
CA TYR A 34 -2.14 4.05 11.18
C TYR A 34 -3.52 3.53 10.75
N ASN A 35 -3.88 3.71 9.48
CA ASN A 35 -5.11 3.11 8.94
C ASN A 35 -5.01 1.58 8.84
N ALA A 36 -3.80 1.09 8.55
CA ALA A 36 -3.45 -0.31 8.50
C ALA A 36 -1.96 -0.53 8.82
N THR A 37 -1.63 -1.75 9.22
CA THR A 37 -0.26 -2.24 9.36
C THR A 37 -0.13 -3.59 8.71
N TYR A 38 1.05 -3.91 8.18
CA TYR A 38 1.25 -5.11 7.38
C TYR A 38 2.64 -5.69 7.57
N ASN A 39 2.73 -7.00 7.37
CA ASN A 39 3.96 -7.74 7.20
C ASN A 39 3.76 -8.73 6.04
N VAL A 40 4.23 -8.41 4.85
CA VAL A 40 3.84 -9.14 3.62
C VAL A 40 5.03 -9.52 2.77
N VAL A 41 4.95 -10.70 2.15
CA VAL A 41 5.88 -11.11 1.09
C VAL A 41 5.34 -10.64 -0.26
N PHE A 42 5.94 -9.59 -0.81
CA PHE A 42 5.60 -9.04 -2.11
C PHE A 42 6.75 -9.25 -3.08
N ARG A 43 6.51 -9.87 -4.25
CA ARG A 43 7.56 -10.20 -5.25
C ARG A 43 8.81 -10.87 -4.63
N GLY A 44 8.62 -11.78 -3.68
CA GLY A 44 9.70 -12.54 -3.03
C GLY A 44 10.51 -11.79 -1.98
N LYS A 45 10.12 -10.56 -1.63
CA LYS A 45 10.75 -9.76 -0.56
C LYS A 45 9.74 -9.42 0.53
N ILE A 46 10.22 -9.27 1.75
CA ILE A 46 9.39 -8.92 2.91
C ILE A 46 9.30 -7.40 3.02
N TYR A 47 8.07 -6.89 3.16
CA TYR A 47 7.77 -5.49 3.40
C TYR A 47 6.91 -5.34 4.65
N TYR A 48 7.27 -4.38 5.49
CA TYR A 48 6.54 -4.04 6.71
C TYR A 48 6.69 -2.56 7.04
N ASN A 49 5.74 -2.01 7.78
CA ASN A 49 5.82 -0.65 8.33
C ASN A 49 6.32 -0.65 9.78
N LYS A 50 6.59 0.52 10.36
CA LYS A 50 7.08 0.64 11.74
C LYS A 50 6.11 0.01 12.76
N CYS A 51 4.82 0.32 12.62
CA CYS A 51 3.75 -0.23 13.46
C CYS A 51 3.75 -1.77 13.51
N CYS A 52 4.09 -2.44 12.39
CA CYS A 52 4.16 -3.89 12.34
C CYS A 52 5.14 -4.47 13.37
N GLN A 53 6.26 -3.80 13.60
CA GLN A 53 7.26 -4.26 14.57
C GLN A 53 6.76 -4.11 16.01
N GLU A 54 6.08 -3.00 16.31
CA GLU A 54 5.51 -2.70 17.62
C GLU A 54 4.37 -3.67 17.96
N VAL A 55 3.48 -3.93 17.00
CA VAL A 55 2.27 -4.76 17.15
C VAL A 55 2.54 -6.24 16.82
N LYS A 56 3.77 -6.58 16.40
CA LYS A 56 4.25 -7.93 16.05
C LYS A 56 3.32 -8.65 15.07
N VAL A 57 3.07 -8.02 13.92
CA VAL A 57 2.21 -8.57 12.87
C VAL A 57 2.88 -9.80 12.23
N PRO A 58 2.21 -10.96 12.17
CA PRO A 58 2.75 -12.17 11.53
C PRO A 58 2.97 -11.98 10.03
N LEU A 59 3.86 -12.78 9.44
CA LEU A 59 4.10 -12.76 7.99
C LEU A 59 2.82 -13.10 7.20
N ASN A 60 2.62 -12.41 6.08
CA ASN A 60 1.44 -12.43 5.22
C ASN A 60 0.15 -12.03 5.94
N ASP A 61 0.23 -11.09 6.88
CA ASP A 61 -0.91 -10.52 7.58
C ASP A 61 -0.99 -9.01 7.37
N ILE A 62 -2.20 -8.54 7.09
CA ILE A 62 -2.56 -7.14 6.98
C ILE A 62 -3.61 -6.88 8.05
N ARG A 63 -3.31 -5.98 8.99
CA ARG A 63 -4.23 -5.56 10.04
C ARG A 63 -4.80 -4.20 9.72
N ILE A 64 -6.11 -4.07 9.79
CA ILE A 64 -6.86 -2.83 9.51
C ILE A 64 -7.63 -2.44 10.77
N SER A 65 -7.72 -1.15 11.05
CA SER A 65 -8.55 -0.69 12.17
C SER A 65 -10.01 -1.05 11.88
N GLU A 66 -10.72 -1.57 12.88
CA GLU A 66 -12.14 -1.89 12.77
C GLU A 66 -13.00 -0.69 12.35
N MET A 67 -12.58 0.53 12.72
CA MET A 67 -13.21 1.79 12.32
C MET A 67 -13.28 1.93 10.80
N TRP A 68 -12.31 1.36 10.08
CA TRP A 68 -12.19 1.46 8.63
C TRP A 68 -12.68 0.24 7.87
N ARG A 69 -13.42 -0.65 8.53
CA ARG A 69 -13.88 -1.91 7.93
C ARG A 69 -14.62 -1.72 6.60
N THR A 70 -15.46 -0.70 6.49
CA THR A 70 -16.21 -0.37 5.26
C THR A 70 -15.32 0.08 4.11
N TYR A 71 -14.11 0.56 4.41
CA TYR A 71 -13.12 1.05 3.45
C TYR A 71 -11.96 0.07 3.21
N GLU A 72 -12.06 -1.16 3.72
CA GLU A 72 -11.02 -2.20 3.64
C GLU A 72 -10.32 -2.24 2.28
N LYS A 73 -11.10 -2.41 1.20
CA LYS A 73 -10.56 -2.59 -0.14
C LYS A 73 -9.74 -1.39 -0.62
N TYR A 74 -10.15 -0.18 -0.25
CA TYR A 74 -9.44 1.04 -0.60
C TYR A 74 -8.13 1.15 0.19
N ILE A 75 -8.16 0.84 1.49
CA ILE A 75 -6.97 0.85 2.34
C ILE A 75 -5.94 -0.16 1.84
N ILE A 76 -6.35 -1.41 1.60
CA ILE A 76 -5.48 -2.44 1.03
C ILE A 76 -4.87 -1.97 -0.29
N PHE A 77 -5.72 -1.44 -1.18
CA PHE A 77 -5.27 -0.93 -2.46
C PHE A 77 -4.19 0.15 -2.28
N HIS A 78 -4.39 1.08 -1.35
CA HIS A 78 -3.40 2.10 -1.02
C HIS A 78 -2.10 1.51 -0.48
N GLU A 79 -2.15 0.62 0.51
CA GLU A 79 -0.96 0.02 1.14
C GLU A 79 -0.13 -0.80 0.14
N LEU A 80 -0.76 -1.73 -0.60
CA LEU A 80 -0.05 -2.58 -1.56
C LEU A 80 0.56 -1.77 -2.70
N ARG A 81 -0.10 -0.69 -3.10
CA ARG A 81 0.40 0.18 -4.15
C ARG A 81 1.59 1.02 -3.71
N GLU A 82 1.59 1.51 -2.46
CA GLU A 82 2.75 2.20 -1.91
C GLU A 82 3.97 1.27 -1.83
N ILE A 83 3.77 -0.01 -1.50
CA ILE A 83 4.82 -1.03 -1.57
C ILE A 83 5.32 -1.18 -3.02
N GLU A 84 4.42 -1.32 -4.00
CA GLU A 84 4.83 -1.44 -5.41
C GLU A 84 5.62 -0.21 -5.89
N ILE A 85 5.17 1.00 -5.53
CA ILE A 85 5.88 2.24 -5.86
C ILE A 85 7.26 2.26 -5.21
N TYR A 86 7.36 1.89 -3.93
CA TYR A 86 8.63 1.80 -3.21
C TYR A 86 9.61 0.83 -3.90
N ILE A 87 9.11 -0.32 -4.38
CA ILE A 87 9.90 -1.29 -5.16
C ILE A 87 10.41 -0.66 -6.45
N ILE A 88 9.51 -0.03 -7.22
CA ILE A 88 9.88 0.63 -8.48
C ILE A 88 10.96 1.69 -8.20
N GLU A 89 10.80 2.50 -7.15
CA GLU A 89 11.75 3.56 -6.80
C GLU A 89 13.16 3.08 -6.46
N GLN A 90 13.30 1.83 -6.00
CA GLN A 90 14.58 1.18 -5.72
C GLN A 90 15.21 0.52 -6.95
N THR A 91 14.41 0.22 -7.97
CA THR A 91 14.97 -0.29 -9.24
C THR A 91 15.56 0.87 -10.03
N ASP A 92 16.75 0.69 -10.60
CA ASP A 92 17.38 1.73 -11.44
C ASP A 92 16.86 1.61 -12.88
N SER A 93 15.66 2.13 -13.13
CA SER A 93 14.99 2.06 -14.43
C SER A 93 14.50 3.44 -14.91
N GLU A 94 14.29 3.60 -16.22
CA GLU A 94 13.66 4.81 -16.78
C GLU A 94 12.25 5.06 -16.22
N GLU A 95 11.56 3.98 -15.83
CA GLU A 95 10.25 4.05 -15.20
C GLU A 95 10.34 4.71 -13.81
N THR A 96 11.41 4.43 -13.06
CA THR A 96 11.75 5.05 -11.78
C THR A 96 11.97 6.55 -11.88
N LYS A 97 12.68 7.01 -12.92
CA LYS A 97 12.89 8.45 -13.17
C LYS A 97 11.56 9.15 -13.44
N ARG A 98 10.64 8.46 -14.13
CA ARG A 98 9.29 8.96 -14.43
C ARG A 98 8.39 9.01 -13.19
N THR A 99 8.35 7.98 -12.35
CA THR A 99 7.57 7.98 -11.08
C THR A 99 8.07 9.06 -10.12
N LYS A 100 9.39 9.22 -9.95
CA LYS A 100 9.97 10.30 -9.13
C LYS A 100 9.57 11.69 -9.62
N ARG A 101 9.52 11.92 -10.94
CA ARG A 101 9.05 13.18 -11.54
C ARG A 101 7.56 13.43 -11.28
N LEU A 102 6.74 12.40 -11.39
CA LEU A 102 5.29 12.46 -11.15
C LEU A 102 4.94 12.77 -9.68
N ARG A 103 5.70 12.22 -8.71
CA ARG A 103 5.58 12.55 -7.28
C ARG A 103 5.90 14.01 -6.98
N LYS A 104 6.97 14.56 -7.56
CA LYS A 104 7.30 16.00 -7.42
C LYS A 104 6.18 16.92 -7.90
N THR A 105 5.37 16.46 -8.86
CA THR A 105 4.21 17.21 -9.36
C THR A 105 2.90 16.93 -8.59
N GLY A 106 2.94 16.11 -7.54
CA GLY A 106 1.75 15.70 -6.75
C GLY A 106 0.78 14.80 -7.52
N PHE A 107 1.23 14.16 -8.60
CA PHE A 107 0.35 13.50 -9.56
C PHE A 107 0.84 12.09 -9.84
N ILE A 108 0.39 11.09 -9.07
CA ILE A 108 0.72 9.69 -9.36
C ILE A 108 -0.51 9.02 -10.00
N TYR A 109 -0.38 8.64 -11.27
CA TYR A 109 -1.39 7.89 -12.04
C TYR A 109 -2.83 8.48 -11.99
N GLY A 110 -2.97 9.80 -12.07
CA GLY A 110 -4.30 10.44 -12.10
C GLY A 110 -4.96 10.63 -10.73
N VAL A 111 -4.32 10.15 -9.66
CA VAL A 111 -4.73 10.42 -8.28
C VAL A 111 -3.83 11.53 -7.75
N LYS A 112 -4.41 12.67 -7.37
CA LYS A 112 -3.69 13.70 -6.63
C LYS A 112 -3.35 13.10 -5.28
N THR A 113 -2.10 12.70 -5.09
CA THR A 113 -1.65 12.20 -3.79
C THR A 113 -1.55 13.39 -2.86
N PHE A 114 -2.49 13.52 -1.93
CA PHE A 114 -2.45 14.52 -0.87
C PHE A 114 -1.42 14.11 0.18
N TYR A 115 -0.14 14.16 -0.19
CA TYR A 115 0.91 14.24 0.81
C TYR A 115 1.06 15.71 1.17
N SER A 116 0.28 16.14 2.17
CA SER A 116 0.61 17.33 2.94
C SER A 116 1.86 16.98 3.75
N ILE A 117 3.02 17.36 3.22
CA ILE A 117 4.25 17.41 3.99
C ILE A 117 4.01 18.50 5.05
N LYS A 118 3.96 18.10 6.32
CA LYS A 118 4.15 19.02 7.45
C LYS A 118 5.58 19.58 7.40
#